data_AF-A0A845RI34-F1
#
_entry.id   AF-A0A845RI34-F1
#
_cell.length_a   1.000
_cell.length_b   1.000
_cell.length_c   1.000
_cell.angle_alpha   90.00
_cell.angle_beta   90.00
_cell.angle_gamma   90.00
#
_symmetry.space_group_name_H-M   'P 1'
#
loop_
_entity.id
_entity.type
_entity.pdbx_description
1 polymer ?
#
loop_
_entity_poly.entity_id
_entity_poly.type
_entity_poly.pdbx_seq_one_letter_code
_entity_poly.pdbx_strand_id
1 'polypeptide(L)'
;MGTIRITQADSFFFERQKLPLPHFTAEDYLARLDLLTGRMREKGVSHVVIYGDREHFSNIEYFSSYDCRFEEALLIVDSEGGRWIIVGNEGMGYSHQIPYPINRMLYQHFSLQGQPRDSSPTLEKLLEQAGIRPGSRVGVVGYKYFYSAHTNDPLHSFDLPMYIMEAVFAAAGQENVENFTHEITGLPDGIRMRVYSPKEVAWAEYSATKSADVLLNLFDALKVGGQELETSRHGKIDFTPVCMYSLVNFGAFNLSLGLRSPDDSVLSLGDPCGLCYGARGSLTSRTGIAANSENDWPQALAGELENFYMPFWSAIAAWYETIRAGTTGGALYDAVMKIIGGPEFGVALNPGHNTGMDEWTNSPVYQGSTLPVLSGAYMQCDIIASRQEPYFHNAICEDTVIIADEPLRAGIAAQYPEMYARIRARQEKMRSALGIRLDDSVLPMSNLNGAYFPFMLDTSRVFAK
;
A
#
# COMPACT_ATOMS: atom_id res chain seq x y z
N MET A 1 -14.23 -22.67 -15.36
CA MET A 1 -14.55 -21.44 -14.60
C MET A 1 -16.07 -21.30 -14.60
N GLY A 2 -16.67 -20.81 -13.51
CA GLY A 2 -18.10 -20.55 -13.49
C GLY A 2 -18.48 -19.47 -14.50
N THR A 3 -19.72 -19.46 -14.98
CA THR A 3 -20.23 -18.45 -15.90
C THR A 3 -20.40 -17.13 -15.15
N ILE A 4 -19.68 -16.07 -15.56
CA ILE A 4 -19.87 -14.74 -14.97
C ILE A 4 -21.24 -14.18 -15.38
N ARG A 5 -21.94 -13.57 -14.43
CA ARG A 5 -23.26 -12.96 -14.62
C ARG A 5 -23.28 -11.57 -14.02
N ILE A 6 -24.14 -10.72 -14.57
CA ILE A 6 -24.52 -9.45 -13.95
C ILE A 6 -25.72 -9.72 -13.04
N THR A 7 -25.59 -9.39 -11.76
CA THR A 7 -26.64 -9.60 -10.75
C THR A 7 -26.96 -8.29 -10.04
N GLN A 8 -28.01 -8.30 -9.22
CA GLN A 8 -28.31 -7.18 -8.34
C GLN A 8 -27.23 -7.12 -7.24
N ALA A 9 -26.59 -5.97 -7.07
CA ALA A 9 -25.65 -5.75 -5.99
C ALA A 9 -26.37 -5.80 -4.63
N ASP A 10 -25.81 -6.56 -3.70
CA ASP A 10 -26.29 -6.62 -2.32
C ASP A 10 -26.09 -5.26 -1.64
N SER A 11 -27.06 -4.80 -0.86
CA SER A 11 -27.00 -3.49 -0.19
C SER A 11 -25.80 -3.38 0.75
N PHE A 12 -25.28 -4.51 1.25
CA PHE A 12 -24.08 -4.59 2.08
C PHE A 12 -22.88 -3.85 1.48
N PHE A 13 -22.69 -3.91 0.16
CA PHE A 13 -21.55 -3.28 -0.52
C PHE A 13 -21.56 -1.74 -0.44
N PHE A 14 -22.72 -1.13 -0.15
CA PHE A 14 -22.91 0.32 -0.10
C PHE A 14 -23.04 0.88 1.31
N GLU A 15 -22.96 0.02 2.32
CA GLU A 15 -22.98 0.40 3.73
C GLU A 15 -21.67 1.13 4.09
N ARG A 16 -21.78 2.43 4.34
CA ARG A 16 -20.66 3.25 4.84
C ARG A 16 -20.41 2.98 6.31
N GLN A 17 -19.14 2.94 6.68
CA GLN A 17 -18.74 2.49 8.00
C GLN A 17 -17.81 3.52 8.65
N LYS A 18 -18.31 4.13 9.73
CA LYS A 18 -17.48 4.99 10.57
C LYS A 18 -16.78 4.15 11.63
N LEU A 19 -15.53 3.80 11.38
CA LEU A 19 -14.71 3.03 12.31
C LEU A 19 -13.89 3.96 13.25
N PRO A 20 -13.65 3.55 14.51
CA PRO A 20 -12.75 4.28 15.39
C PRO A 20 -11.31 4.19 14.87
N LEU A 21 -10.57 5.31 14.89
CA LEU A 21 -9.15 5.34 14.55
C LEU A 21 -8.36 4.59 15.65
N PRO A 22 -7.62 3.52 15.33
CA PRO A 22 -6.74 2.89 16.31
C PRO A 22 -5.53 3.77 16.59
N HIS A 23 -5.30 4.08 17.86
CA HIS A 23 -4.14 4.85 18.30
C HIS A 23 -3.03 3.91 18.78
N PHE A 24 -1.88 3.96 18.12
CA PHE A 24 -0.69 3.25 18.55
C PHE A 24 -0.05 3.96 19.75
N THR A 25 0.36 3.16 20.71
CA THR A 25 0.97 3.58 21.99
C THR A 25 2.47 3.35 21.97
N ALA A 26 3.17 3.84 22.98
CA ALA A 26 4.59 3.57 23.18
C ALA A 26 4.93 2.06 23.10
N GLU A 27 4.09 1.21 23.69
CA GLU A 27 4.26 -0.24 23.71
C GLU A 27 4.25 -0.84 22.30
N ASP A 28 3.37 -0.35 21.43
CA ASP A 28 3.25 -0.86 20.06
C ASP A 28 4.52 -0.55 19.24
N TYR A 29 5.05 0.66 19.36
CA TYR A 29 6.29 1.05 18.67
C TYR A 29 7.53 0.36 19.26
N LEU A 30 7.58 0.18 20.58
CA LEU A 30 8.65 -0.58 21.22
C LEU A 30 8.66 -2.05 20.77
N ALA A 31 7.48 -2.68 20.62
CA ALA A 31 7.38 -4.03 20.08
C ALA A 31 7.90 -4.11 18.62
N ARG A 32 7.67 -3.09 17.79
CA ARG A 32 8.26 -3.00 16.45
C ARG A 32 9.78 -2.84 16.49
N LEU A 33 10.29 -2.02 17.40
CA LEU A 33 11.74 -1.86 17.61
C LEU A 33 12.39 -3.14 18.13
N ASP A 34 11.68 -3.95 18.91
CA ASP A 34 12.17 -5.26 19.36
C ASP A 34 12.37 -6.23 18.19
N LEU A 35 11.49 -6.19 17.17
CA LEU A 35 11.69 -6.93 15.91
C LEU A 35 12.97 -6.48 15.20
N LEU A 36 13.19 -5.15 15.10
CA LEU A 36 14.39 -4.59 14.48
C LEU A 36 15.67 -5.01 15.22
N THR A 37 15.71 -4.85 16.55
CA THR A 37 16.90 -5.25 17.33
C THR A 37 17.12 -6.77 17.28
N GLY A 38 16.05 -7.56 17.15
CA GLY A 38 16.13 -8.99 16.84
C GLY A 38 16.89 -9.26 15.54
N ARG A 39 16.49 -8.63 14.44
CA ARG A 39 17.19 -8.72 13.14
C ARG A 39 18.64 -8.24 13.23
N MET A 40 18.89 -7.16 13.95
CA MET A 40 20.26 -6.65 14.17
C MET A 40 21.17 -7.69 14.83
N ARG A 41 20.68 -8.36 15.90
CA ARG A 41 21.42 -9.43 16.57
C ARG A 41 21.67 -10.64 15.66
N GLU A 42 20.68 -11.04 14.87
CA GLU A 42 20.82 -12.13 13.90
C GLU A 42 21.88 -11.86 12.83
N LYS A 43 22.00 -10.59 12.39
CA LYS A 43 22.94 -10.17 11.34
C LYS A 43 24.29 -9.68 11.87
N GLY A 44 24.43 -9.53 13.19
CA GLY A 44 25.66 -8.98 13.79
C GLY A 44 25.89 -7.50 13.50
N VAL A 45 24.81 -6.74 13.31
CA VAL A 45 24.82 -5.28 13.11
C VAL A 45 24.69 -4.59 14.46
N SER A 46 25.56 -3.62 14.75
CA SER A 46 25.54 -2.89 16.03
C SER A 46 24.63 -1.66 15.99
N HIS A 47 24.50 -1.01 14.83
CA HIS A 47 23.63 0.16 14.65
C HIS A 47 22.85 0.05 13.34
N VAL A 48 21.60 0.48 13.35
CA VAL A 48 20.81 0.69 12.14
C VAL A 48 20.50 2.17 12.00
N VAL A 49 20.83 2.73 10.83
CA VAL A 49 20.53 4.10 10.42
C VAL A 49 19.42 4.05 9.38
N ILE A 50 18.24 4.56 9.73
CA ILE A 50 17.05 4.58 8.87
C ILE A 50 16.86 6.00 8.36
N TYR A 51 16.90 6.17 7.03
CA TYR A 51 16.64 7.44 6.37
C TYR A 51 15.16 7.59 5.99
N GLY A 52 14.69 8.83 5.96
CA GLY A 52 13.41 9.18 5.37
C GLY A 52 13.32 10.65 4.97
N ASP A 53 12.54 10.90 3.93
CA ASP A 53 12.13 12.22 3.43
C ASP A 53 10.62 12.22 3.14
N ARG A 54 10.08 13.28 2.53
CA ARG A 54 8.65 13.41 2.21
C ARG A 54 8.07 12.22 1.43
N GLU A 55 8.86 11.61 0.55
CA GLU A 55 8.40 10.49 -0.29
C GLU A 55 8.73 9.14 0.36
N HIS A 56 9.85 9.05 1.10
CA HIS A 56 10.40 7.82 1.64
C HIS A 56 10.35 7.76 3.18
N PHE A 57 9.28 8.25 3.80
CA PHE A 57 9.15 8.34 5.27
C PHE A 57 8.76 7.03 5.97
N SER A 58 8.15 6.09 5.25
CA SER A 58 7.38 4.99 5.85
C SER A 58 8.18 4.11 6.81
N ASN A 59 9.50 3.94 6.58
CA ASN A 59 10.36 3.19 7.49
C ASN A 59 10.50 3.90 8.84
N ILE A 60 10.75 5.21 8.84
CA ILE A 60 10.84 6.00 10.08
C ILE A 60 9.48 6.04 10.78
N GLU A 61 8.40 6.28 10.04
CA GLU A 61 7.04 6.37 10.62
C GLU A 61 6.65 5.05 11.29
N TYR A 62 6.97 3.90 10.67
CA TYR A 62 6.65 2.58 11.22
C TYR A 62 7.25 2.36 12.60
N PHE A 63 8.51 2.75 12.81
CA PHE A 63 9.21 2.54 14.08
C PHE A 63 9.00 3.67 15.10
N SER A 64 8.65 4.88 14.67
CA SER A 64 8.68 6.06 15.56
C SER A 64 7.40 6.89 15.62
N SER A 65 6.43 6.66 14.75
CA SER A 65 5.29 7.57 14.48
C SER A 65 5.67 8.90 13.82
N TYR A 66 6.96 9.19 13.65
CA TYR A 66 7.41 10.39 12.96
C TYR A 66 7.38 10.17 11.45
N ASP A 67 6.53 10.90 10.74
CA ASP A 67 6.56 10.96 9.29
C ASP A 67 7.31 12.21 8.81
N CYS A 68 8.27 12.03 7.92
CA CYS A 68 9.02 13.13 7.35
C CYS A 68 8.07 13.99 6.51
N ARG A 69 7.75 15.20 6.97
CA ARG A 69 6.79 16.09 6.28
C ARG A 69 7.43 16.69 5.03
N PHE A 70 8.33 17.64 5.18
CA PHE A 70 9.04 18.29 4.07
C PHE A 70 10.55 18.41 4.35
N GLU A 71 11.02 17.84 5.45
CA GLU A 71 12.43 17.79 5.85
C GLU A 71 12.93 16.34 5.85
N GLU A 72 14.25 16.17 5.74
CA GLU A 72 14.91 14.88 5.91
C GLU A 72 14.99 14.49 7.40
N ALA A 73 15.11 13.19 7.68
CA ALA A 73 15.36 12.68 9.02
C ALA A 73 16.18 11.40 9.01
N LEU A 74 16.86 11.15 10.14
CA LEU A 74 17.46 9.85 10.45
C LEU A 74 16.90 9.32 11.78
N LEU A 75 16.46 8.07 11.80
CA LEU A 75 16.23 7.29 13.01
C LEU A 75 17.42 6.33 13.19
N ILE A 76 18.08 6.39 14.34
CA ILE A 76 19.22 5.53 14.68
C ILE A 76 18.83 4.64 15.85
N VAL A 77 19.07 3.34 15.71
CA VAL A 77 18.84 2.34 16.76
C VAL A 77 20.13 1.55 16.94
N ASP A 78 20.56 1.35 18.18
CA ASP A 78 21.66 0.43 18.50
C ASP A 78 21.15 -0.94 19.01
N SER A 79 22.04 -1.93 19.03
CA SER A 79 21.71 -3.30 19.46
C SER A 79 21.37 -3.43 20.95
N GLU A 80 21.77 -2.45 21.77
CA GLU A 80 21.55 -2.38 23.22
C GLU A 80 20.25 -1.63 23.59
N GLY A 81 19.53 -1.12 22.58
CA GLY A 81 18.26 -0.43 22.75
C GLY A 81 18.36 1.09 22.86
N GLY A 82 19.51 1.69 22.58
CA GLY A 82 19.63 3.13 22.35
C GLY A 82 18.87 3.55 21.10
N ARG A 83 18.18 4.71 21.18
CA ARG A 83 17.39 5.28 20.08
C ARG A 83 17.66 6.78 19.96
N TRP A 84 17.85 7.25 18.72
CA TRP A 84 18.01 8.66 18.39
C TRP A 84 17.20 9.05 17.16
N ILE A 85 16.69 10.27 17.12
CA ILE A 85 16.13 10.87 15.91
C ILE A 85 16.87 12.17 15.62
N ILE A 86 17.41 12.29 14.41
CA ILE A 86 18.06 13.49 13.87
C ILE A 86 17.10 14.12 12.87
N VAL A 87 16.74 15.38 13.07
CA VAL A 87 15.76 16.10 12.24
C VAL A 87 16.18 17.56 12.03
N GLY A 88 15.54 18.22 11.07
CA GLY A 88 15.69 19.66 10.80
C GLY A 88 14.99 20.55 11.84
N ASN A 89 14.92 21.85 11.53
CA ASN A 89 14.38 22.88 12.40
C ASN A 89 12.91 22.64 12.76
N GLU A 90 12.06 22.33 11.77
CA GLU A 90 10.62 22.14 11.99
C GLU A 90 10.33 20.72 12.51
N GLY A 91 11.12 19.74 12.07
CA GLY A 91 11.13 18.38 12.60
C GLY A 91 11.43 18.32 14.09
N MET A 92 12.35 19.15 14.58
CA MET A 92 12.28 19.91 15.83
C MET A 92 11.16 19.55 16.83
N GLY A 93 10.16 20.44 16.81
CA GLY A 93 8.94 20.33 17.60
C GLY A 93 8.12 19.09 17.22
N TYR A 94 8.05 18.76 15.93
CA TYR A 94 7.22 17.65 15.46
C TYR A 94 7.65 16.27 16.01
N SER A 95 8.94 16.09 16.29
CA SER A 95 9.51 14.86 16.88
C SER A 95 8.95 14.52 18.28
N HIS A 96 8.26 15.45 18.94
CA HIS A 96 7.63 15.20 20.25
C HIS A 96 6.38 14.31 20.18
N GLN A 97 5.85 14.04 18.98
CA GLN A 97 4.78 13.06 18.80
C GLN A 97 5.23 11.61 19.04
N ILE A 98 6.54 11.34 18.92
CA ILE A 98 7.11 9.99 19.11
C ILE A 98 6.78 9.53 20.53
N PRO A 99 6.01 8.44 20.72
CA PRO A 99 5.34 8.17 21.99
C PRO A 99 6.23 7.47 23.03
N TYR A 100 7.52 7.24 22.74
CA TYR A 100 8.46 6.57 23.63
C TYR A 100 9.74 7.40 23.86
N PRO A 101 10.52 7.12 24.91
CA PRO A 101 11.78 7.81 25.17
C PRO A 101 12.78 7.65 24.02
N ILE A 102 13.21 8.77 23.45
CA ILE A 102 14.16 8.85 22.34
C ILE A 102 15.02 10.11 22.48
N ASN A 103 16.29 10.00 22.13
CA ASN A 103 17.21 11.13 22.09
C ASN A 103 16.97 11.96 20.82
N ARG A 104 16.63 13.23 20.96
CA ARG A 104 16.33 14.13 19.84
C ARG A 104 17.53 15.01 19.54
N MET A 105 17.94 15.05 18.28
CA MET A 105 19.10 15.79 17.81
C MET A 105 18.71 16.71 16.65
N LEU A 106 19.21 17.94 16.70
CA LEU A 106 19.00 18.92 15.64
C LEU A 106 20.15 18.86 14.65
N TYR A 107 19.83 18.68 13.37
CA TYR A 107 20.74 18.86 12.25
C TYR A 107 20.11 19.79 11.22
N GLN A 108 20.48 21.06 11.26
CA GLN A 108 19.76 22.10 10.51
C GLN A 108 19.91 21.98 8.99
N HIS A 109 20.87 21.18 8.51
CA HIS A 109 21.02 20.91 7.08
C HIS A 109 19.92 20.00 6.51
N PHE A 110 19.18 19.26 7.34
CA PHE A 110 17.95 18.57 6.92
C PHE A 110 16.77 19.52 6.70
N SER A 111 16.89 20.77 7.15
CA SER A 111 15.86 21.79 6.95
C SER A 111 15.93 22.36 5.53
N LEU A 112 14.79 22.89 5.08
CA LEU A 112 14.62 23.48 3.75
C LEU A 112 15.70 24.54 3.43
N GLN A 113 15.96 24.72 2.13
CA GLN A 113 16.95 25.70 1.66
C GLN A 113 16.61 27.11 2.15
N GLY A 114 17.63 27.81 2.66
CA GLY A 114 17.49 29.19 3.16
C GLY A 114 17.04 29.32 4.62
N GLN A 115 16.70 28.22 5.30
CA GLN A 115 16.46 28.26 6.75
C GLN A 115 17.76 28.48 7.57
N PRO A 116 17.67 28.92 8.85
CA PRO A 116 18.83 29.05 9.74
C PRO A 116 19.63 27.74 9.92
N ARG A 117 20.97 27.83 10.01
CA ARG A 117 21.93 26.70 10.04
C ARG A 117 23.15 26.91 10.94
N ASP A 118 23.09 27.87 11.85
CA ASP A 118 24.18 28.35 12.68
C ASP A 118 24.28 27.69 14.07
N SER A 119 23.42 26.70 14.35
CA SER A 119 23.20 26.15 15.70
C SER A 119 23.24 24.62 15.83
N SER A 120 23.57 23.87 14.77
CA SER A 120 23.75 22.41 14.83
C SER A 120 25.21 21.96 14.64
N PRO A 121 25.64 20.87 15.30
CA PRO A 121 26.87 20.16 14.95
C PRO A 121 26.84 19.58 13.52
N THR A 122 27.99 19.08 13.05
CA THR A 122 28.05 18.32 11.79
C THR A 122 27.36 16.97 11.94
N LEU A 123 26.97 16.35 10.82
CA LEU A 123 26.28 15.05 10.86
C LEU A 123 27.16 13.97 11.48
N GLU A 124 28.46 13.95 11.17
CA GLU A 124 29.44 13.01 11.74
C GLU A 124 29.48 13.13 13.26
N LYS A 125 29.46 14.35 13.81
CA LYS A 125 29.42 14.59 15.26
C LYS A 125 28.15 14.07 15.91
N LEU A 126 27.01 14.12 15.21
CA LEU A 126 25.73 13.60 15.71
C LEU A 126 25.67 12.07 15.64
N LEU A 127 26.15 11.47 14.54
CA LEU A 127 26.34 10.02 14.42
C LEU A 127 27.30 9.52 15.51
N GLU A 128 28.35 10.30 15.79
CA GLU A 128 29.25 10.03 16.89
C GLU A 128 28.52 10.07 18.24
N GLN A 129 27.69 11.07 18.50
CA GLN A 129 26.90 11.13 19.74
C GLN A 129 25.90 9.98 19.89
N ALA A 130 25.43 9.43 18.77
CA ALA A 130 24.58 8.24 18.71
C ALA A 130 25.35 6.92 18.89
N GLY A 131 26.65 6.96 19.18
CA GLY A 131 27.47 5.77 19.45
C GLY A 131 28.19 5.18 18.25
N ILE A 132 27.98 5.69 17.04
CA ILE A 132 28.66 5.22 15.84
C ILE A 132 30.14 5.67 15.88
N ARG A 133 31.04 4.70 15.79
CA ARG A 133 32.50 4.85 15.90
C ARG A 133 33.20 3.99 14.85
N PRO A 134 34.48 4.24 14.54
CA PRO A 134 35.27 3.35 13.70
C PRO A 134 35.17 1.89 14.18
N GLY A 135 34.80 0.98 13.27
CA GLY A 135 34.59 -0.45 13.56
C GLY A 135 33.16 -0.82 13.97
N SER A 136 32.22 0.13 14.05
CA SER A 136 30.79 -0.16 14.22
C SER A 136 30.25 -0.83 12.97
N ARG A 137 29.54 -1.96 13.11
CA ARG A 137 28.82 -2.60 12.00
C ARG A 137 27.49 -1.88 11.82
N VAL A 138 27.36 -1.08 10.76
CA VAL A 138 26.20 -0.22 10.52
C VAL A 138 25.35 -0.77 9.39
N GLY A 139 24.09 -1.04 9.67
CA GLY A 139 23.07 -1.29 8.65
C GLY A 139 22.41 0.01 8.23
N VAL A 140 22.40 0.33 6.94
CA VAL A 140 21.71 1.52 6.40
C VAL A 140 20.41 1.10 5.73
N VAL A 141 19.30 1.71 6.15
CA VAL A 141 17.97 1.48 5.58
C VAL A 141 17.55 2.71 4.79
N GLY A 142 17.37 2.52 3.49
CA GLY A 142 16.72 3.47 2.58
C GLY A 142 15.38 2.92 2.10
N TYR A 143 15.08 3.12 0.81
CA TYR A 143 13.86 2.60 0.19
C TYR A 143 14.11 1.27 -0.56
N LYS A 144 15.32 1.07 -1.09
CA LYS A 144 15.69 -0.06 -1.93
C LYS A 144 16.76 -0.96 -1.30
N TYR A 145 16.61 -2.25 -1.56
CA TYR A 145 17.70 -3.21 -1.55
C TYR A 145 17.92 -3.71 -2.98
N PHE A 146 19.10 -4.24 -3.27
CA PHE A 146 19.50 -4.59 -4.62
C PHE A 146 19.65 -6.10 -4.80
N TYR A 147 19.57 -6.57 -6.04
CA TYR A 147 19.78 -7.97 -6.41
C TYR A 147 21.08 -8.11 -7.20
N SER A 148 21.73 -9.27 -7.08
CA SER A 148 22.96 -9.59 -7.82
C SER A 148 22.78 -9.58 -9.34
N ALA A 149 21.55 -9.68 -9.83
CA ALA A 149 21.21 -9.52 -11.25
C ALA A 149 21.38 -8.08 -11.77
N HIS A 150 21.44 -7.08 -10.88
CA HIS A 150 21.49 -5.66 -11.25
C HIS A 150 22.77 -4.95 -10.80
N THR A 151 23.48 -5.50 -9.81
CA THR A 151 24.73 -4.94 -9.27
C THR A 151 25.66 -6.05 -8.81
N ASN A 152 26.97 -5.82 -8.95
CA ASN A 152 28.00 -6.78 -8.54
C ASN A 152 28.15 -6.88 -7.01
N ASP A 153 27.72 -5.84 -6.29
CA ASP A 153 27.78 -5.80 -4.82
C ASP A 153 26.48 -5.23 -4.25
N PRO A 154 25.42 -6.05 -4.14
CA PRO A 154 24.14 -5.60 -3.64
C PRO A 154 24.18 -5.14 -2.18
N LEU A 155 25.05 -5.74 -1.37
CA LEU A 155 25.17 -5.45 0.05
C LEU A 155 25.76 -4.06 0.31
N HIS A 156 26.60 -3.54 -0.59
CA HIS A 156 27.19 -2.21 -0.50
C HIS A 156 26.63 -1.24 -1.56
N SER A 157 25.41 -1.49 -2.04
CA SER A 157 24.67 -0.58 -2.92
C SER A 157 23.60 0.16 -2.10
N PHE A 158 23.56 1.49 -2.20
CA PHE A 158 22.72 2.36 -1.36
C PHE A 158 21.90 3.33 -2.21
N ASP A 159 20.79 3.82 -1.66
CA ASP A 159 19.86 4.74 -2.32
C ASP A 159 19.60 6.03 -1.51
N LEU A 160 20.44 6.30 -0.52
CA LEU A 160 20.39 7.52 0.29
C LEU A 160 21.17 8.68 -0.37
N PRO A 161 20.85 9.95 -0.02
CA PRO A 161 21.66 11.10 -0.41
C PRO A 161 23.16 10.92 -0.08
N MET A 162 24.02 11.22 -1.05
CA MET A 162 25.46 10.94 -0.94
C MET A 162 26.11 11.58 0.30
N TYR A 163 25.75 12.82 0.63
CA TYR A 163 26.34 13.51 1.79
C TYR A 163 26.03 12.82 3.13
N ILE A 164 24.88 12.13 3.24
CA ILE A 164 24.53 11.32 4.41
C ILE A 164 25.41 10.07 4.43
N MET A 165 25.55 9.40 3.28
CA MET A 165 26.40 8.21 3.16
C MET A 165 27.87 8.54 3.47
N GLU A 166 28.39 9.67 3.00
CA GLU A 166 29.74 10.15 3.31
C GLU A 166 29.93 10.32 4.83
N ALA A 167 28.95 10.91 5.52
CA ALA A 167 29.01 11.07 6.98
C ALA A 167 28.98 9.72 7.72
N VAL A 168 28.15 8.76 7.26
CA VAL A 168 28.10 7.41 7.84
C VAL A 168 29.40 6.66 7.61
N PHE A 169 29.96 6.71 6.40
CA PHE A 169 31.26 6.11 6.08
C PHE A 169 32.40 6.72 6.89
N ALA A 170 32.41 8.05 7.05
CA ALA A 170 33.41 8.73 7.86
C ALA A 170 33.33 8.33 9.34
N ALA A 171 32.12 8.09 9.87
CA ALA A 171 31.92 7.71 11.27
C ALA A 171 32.27 6.23 11.55
N ALA A 172 31.89 5.30 10.67
CA ALA A 172 31.99 3.85 10.91
C ALA A 172 33.18 3.15 10.21
N GLY A 173 33.70 3.74 9.12
CA GLY A 173 34.52 3.06 8.12
C GLY A 173 33.65 2.40 7.05
N GLN A 174 33.90 2.69 5.78
CA GLN A 174 33.06 2.27 4.64
C GLN A 174 32.86 0.75 4.59
N GLU A 175 33.88 -0.02 4.94
CA GLU A 175 33.88 -1.48 4.95
C GLU A 175 32.96 -2.10 6.02
N ASN A 176 32.48 -1.30 6.97
CA ASN A 176 31.60 -1.75 8.05
C ASN A 176 30.13 -1.35 7.82
N VAL A 177 29.81 -0.76 6.67
CA VAL A 177 28.47 -0.23 6.36
C VAL A 177 27.82 -1.08 5.28
N GLU A 178 26.66 -1.64 5.57
CA GLU A 178 25.92 -2.54 4.68
C GLU A 178 24.48 -2.05 4.47
N ASN A 179 23.88 -2.32 3.31
CA ASN A 179 22.47 -2.09 3.06
C ASN A 179 21.63 -3.07 3.89
N PHE A 180 20.73 -2.52 4.70
CA PHE A 180 19.89 -3.26 5.63
C PHE A 180 18.40 -3.19 5.27
N THR A 181 18.04 -2.57 4.14
CA THR A 181 16.66 -2.38 3.70
C THR A 181 15.92 -3.71 3.50
N HIS A 182 16.62 -4.78 3.09
CA HIS A 182 16.04 -6.11 2.91
C HIS A 182 15.41 -6.66 4.21
N GLU A 183 15.97 -6.36 5.37
CA GLU A 183 15.41 -6.83 6.65
C GLU A 183 14.10 -6.11 7.01
N ILE A 184 13.84 -4.97 6.37
CA ILE A 184 12.66 -4.14 6.62
C ILE A 184 11.57 -4.42 5.59
N THR A 185 11.89 -4.43 4.29
CA THR A 185 10.91 -4.56 3.19
C THR A 185 11.22 -5.70 2.22
N GLY A 186 12.23 -6.52 2.52
CA GLY A 186 12.54 -7.72 1.74
C GLY A 186 11.50 -8.82 1.90
N LEU A 187 11.39 -9.67 0.89
CA LEU A 187 10.46 -10.78 0.88
C LEU A 187 11.18 -12.10 1.21
N PRO A 188 10.50 -13.06 1.86
CA PRO A 188 9.07 -13.04 2.23
C PRO A 188 8.80 -12.45 3.63
N ASP A 189 9.83 -12.13 4.43
CA ASP A 189 9.71 -11.96 5.88
C ASP A 189 10.28 -10.64 6.43
N GLY A 190 10.48 -9.63 5.59
CA GLY A 190 10.84 -8.28 6.02
C GLY A 190 9.83 -7.73 7.03
N ILE A 191 10.31 -6.97 8.02
CA ILE A 191 9.50 -6.53 9.17
C ILE A 191 8.20 -5.84 8.72
N ARG A 192 8.26 -4.95 7.74
CA ARG A 192 7.09 -4.19 7.28
C ARG A 192 6.20 -4.94 6.30
N MET A 193 6.54 -6.18 5.92
CA MET A 193 5.74 -6.99 4.99
C MET A 193 4.54 -7.66 5.68
N ARG A 194 4.47 -7.55 7.02
CA ARG A 194 3.49 -8.24 7.86
C ARG A 194 2.93 -7.31 8.94
N VAL A 195 1.69 -7.57 9.33
CA VAL A 195 1.13 -7.12 10.60
C VAL A 195 1.37 -8.18 11.67
N TYR A 196 1.65 -7.75 12.90
CA TYR A 196 2.00 -8.62 14.02
C TYR A 196 0.93 -8.67 15.11
N SER A 197 0.02 -7.69 15.14
CA SER A 197 -1.00 -7.57 16.18
C SER A 197 -2.41 -7.37 15.63
N PRO A 198 -3.46 -7.77 16.39
CA PRO A 198 -4.84 -7.41 16.06
C PRO A 198 -5.08 -5.90 15.93
N LYS A 199 -4.32 -5.06 16.66
CA LYS A 199 -4.42 -3.59 16.57
C LYS A 199 -3.95 -3.07 15.21
N GLU A 200 -2.93 -3.67 14.62
CA GLU A 200 -2.48 -3.34 13.26
C GLU A 200 -3.50 -3.74 12.20
N VAL A 201 -4.18 -4.87 12.39
CA VAL A 201 -5.31 -5.27 11.53
C VAL A 201 -6.47 -4.27 11.64
N ALA A 202 -6.77 -3.79 12.85
CA ALA A 202 -7.78 -2.76 13.04
C ALA A 202 -7.42 -1.44 12.34
N TRP A 203 -6.14 -1.08 12.30
CA TRP A 203 -5.68 0.11 11.58
C TRP A 203 -5.82 -0.07 10.06
N ALA A 204 -5.47 -1.25 9.55
CA ALA A 204 -5.67 -1.59 8.14
C ALA A 204 -7.16 -1.55 7.75
N GLU A 205 -8.05 -2.10 8.59
CA GLU A 205 -9.49 -2.04 8.38
C GLU A 205 -10.00 -0.59 8.35
N TYR A 206 -9.56 0.25 9.30
CA TYR A 206 -9.91 1.66 9.35
C TYR A 206 -9.53 2.38 8.05
N SER A 207 -8.29 2.22 7.59
CA SER A 207 -7.82 2.86 6.36
C SER A 207 -8.55 2.35 5.12
N ALA A 208 -8.74 1.04 4.99
CA ALA A 208 -9.42 0.45 3.83
C ALA A 208 -10.91 0.79 3.76
N THR A 209 -11.58 0.83 4.92
CA THR A 209 -12.97 1.26 5.00
C THR A 209 -13.10 2.73 4.60
N LYS A 210 -12.19 3.58 5.05
CA LYS A 210 -12.16 4.99 4.64
C LYS A 210 -11.97 5.14 3.13
N SER A 211 -11.03 4.42 2.53
CA SER A 211 -10.79 4.47 1.08
C SER A 211 -11.99 3.97 0.28
N ALA A 212 -12.65 2.90 0.73
CA ALA A 212 -13.88 2.40 0.13
C ALA A 212 -15.05 3.39 0.25
N ASP A 213 -15.23 4.03 1.41
CA ASP A 213 -16.29 5.03 1.63
C ASP A 213 -16.11 6.26 0.72
N VAL A 214 -14.86 6.67 0.44
CA VAL A 214 -14.58 7.71 -0.55
C VAL A 214 -15.09 7.28 -1.92
N LEU A 215 -14.77 6.07 -2.37
CA LEU A 215 -15.25 5.55 -3.66
C LEU A 215 -16.76 5.47 -3.72
N LEU A 216 -17.43 5.01 -2.65
CA LEU A 216 -18.90 5.00 -2.57
C LEU A 216 -19.49 6.41 -2.76
N ASN A 217 -18.88 7.42 -2.16
CA ASN A 217 -19.32 8.81 -2.35
C ASN A 217 -19.06 9.32 -3.78
N LEU A 218 -17.96 8.89 -4.40
CA LEU A 218 -17.65 9.25 -5.79
C LEU A 218 -18.60 8.56 -6.77
N PHE A 219 -18.95 7.29 -6.54
CA PHE A 219 -19.97 6.58 -7.31
C PHE A 219 -21.33 7.29 -7.24
N ASP A 220 -21.78 7.68 -6.04
CA ASP A 220 -23.04 8.43 -5.87
C ASP A 220 -23.04 9.79 -6.59
N ALA A 221 -21.86 10.39 -6.79
CA ALA A 221 -21.69 11.69 -7.43
C ALA A 221 -21.46 11.60 -8.94
N LEU A 222 -21.09 10.42 -9.45
CA LEU A 222 -20.72 10.21 -10.83
C LEU A 222 -21.93 10.44 -11.74
N LYS A 223 -21.80 11.37 -12.69
CA LYS A 223 -22.87 11.70 -13.63
C LYS A 223 -22.33 12.28 -14.93
N VAL A 224 -23.04 12.01 -16.02
CA VAL A 224 -22.77 12.65 -17.32
C VAL A 224 -22.88 14.17 -17.19
N GLY A 225 -21.92 14.89 -17.78
CA GLY A 225 -21.77 16.34 -17.66
C GLY A 225 -21.07 16.81 -16.38
N GLY A 226 -20.71 15.90 -15.46
CA GLY A 226 -19.88 16.20 -14.29
C GLY A 226 -18.40 16.38 -14.67
N GLN A 227 -17.70 17.28 -13.99
CA GLN A 227 -16.25 17.49 -14.15
C GLN A 227 -15.46 16.64 -13.15
N GLU A 228 -14.24 16.24 -13.48
CA GLU A 228 -13.39 15.43 -12.57
C GLU A 228 -13.15 16.17 -11.26
N LEU A 229 -12.72 17.44 -11.31
CA LEU A 229 -12.51 18.27 -10.12
C LEU A 229 -13.78 18.38 -9.26
N GLU A 230 -14.95 18.64 -9.86
CA GLU A 230 -16.20 18.74 -9.08
C GLU A 230 -16.62 17.38 -8.50
N THR A 231 -16.45 16.29 -9.24
CA THR A 231 -16.73 14.93 -8.76
C THR A 231 -15.80 14.58 -7.58
N SER A 232 -14.51 14.92 -7.67
CA SER A 232 -13.53 14.63 -6.61
C SER A 232 -13.90 15.23 -5.26
N ARG A 233 -14.58 16.40 -5.25
CA ARG A 233 -15.04 17.07 -4.02
C ARG A 233 -16.08 16.23 -3.25
N HIS A 234 -16.79 15.34 -3.93
CA HIS A 234 -17.74 14.45 -3.30
C HIS A 234 -17.09 13.33 -2.50
N GLY A 235 -15.78 13.08 -2.67
CA GLY A 235 -15.06 12.10 -1.86
C GLY A 235 -15.15 12.34 -0.35
N LYS A 236 -15.45 13.59 0.08
CA LYS A 236 -15.58 13.99 1.50
C LYS A 236 -14.36 13.59 2.35
N ILE A 237 -13.18 13.74 1.75
CA ILE A 237 -11.91 13.48 2.41
C ILE A 237 -11.65 14.52 3.51
N ASP A 238 -10.94 14.10 4.55
CA ASP A 238 -10.37 15.00 5.54
C ASP A 238 -8.86 15.18 5.25
N PHE A 239 -8.12 15.82 6.18
CA PHE A 239 -6.68 16.06 6.03
C PHE A 239 -5.79 14.91 6.52
N THR A 240 -6.30 13.67 6.62
CA THR A 240 -5.41 12.54 6.87
C THR A 240 -4.42 12.37 5.71
N PRO A 241 -3.15 12.04 5.99
CA PRO A 241 -2.15 11.82 4.94
C PRO A 241 -2.57 10.73 3.94
N VAL A 242 -2.30 11.03 2.67
CA VAL A 242 -2.45 10.09 1.55
C VAL A 242 -1.15 9.33 1.32
N CYS A 243 -1.24 8.15 0.69
CA CYS A 243 -0.06 7.40 0.23
C CYS A 243 0.28 7.69 -1.24
N MET A 244 -0.66 8.29 -1.99
CA MET A 244 -0.50 8.64 -3.40
C MET A 244 -1.50 9.75 -3.80
N TYR A 245 -1.30 10.40 -4.95
CA TYR A 245 -2.22 11.42 -5.45
C TYR A 245 -3.51 10.81 -6.00
N SER A 246 -4.64 11.04 -5.34
CA SER A 246 -5.94 10.46 -5.72
C SER A 246 -6.36 10.80 -7.15
N LEU A 247 -7.13 9.91 -7.79
CA LEU A 247 -7.50 10.00 -9.20
C LEU A 247 -9.02 10.03 -9.40
N VAL A 248 -9.45 10.94 -10.27
CA VAL A 248 -10.76 10.92 -10.95
C VAL A 248 -10.43 11.25 -12.40
N ASN A 249 -10.58 10.27 -13.29
CA ASN A 249 -10.19 10.43 -14.69
C ASN A 249 -11.36 10.05 -15.59
N PHE A 250 -11.72 10.95 -16.51
CA PHE A 250 -12.82 10.82 -17.45
C PHE A 250 -12.29 10.89 -18.88
N GLY A 251 -12.72 9.94 -19.71
CA GLY A 251 -12.32 9.86 -21.10
C GLY A 251 -11.03 9.07 -21.32
N ALA A 252 -10.91 8.51 -22.52
CA ALA A 252 -9.83 7.61 -22.93
C ALA A 252 -8.42 8.19 -22.72
N PHE A 253 -8.22 9.47 -23.03
CA PHE A 253 -6.91 10.11 -22.89
C PHE A 253 -6.50 10.27 -21.43
N ASN A 254 -7.39 10.77 -20.56
CA ASN A 254 -7.04 11.03 -19.16
C ASN A 254 -6.78 9.71 -18.42
N LEU A 255 -7.61 8.70 -18.68
CA LEU A 255 -7.47 7.39 -18.07
C LEU A 255 -6.21 6.65 -18.54
N SER A 256 -5.75 6.86 -19.78
CA SER A 256 -4.55 6.19 -20.30
C SER A 256 -3.23 6.69 -19.71
N LEU A 257 -3.24 7.86 -19.05
CA LEU A 257 -2.06 8.39 -18.36
C LEU A 257 -1.78 7.67 -17.03
N GLY A 258 -2.76 6.97 -16.45
CA GLY A 258 -2.62 6.07 -15.29
C GLY A 258 -2.33 6.72 -13.92
N LEU A 259 -1.66 7.88 -13.88
CA LEU A 259 -1.19 8.55 -12.64
C LEU A 259 -1.67 10.01 -12.51
N ARG A 260 -2.62 10.43 -13.36
CA ARG A 260 -3.02 11.83 -13.46
C ARG A 260 -4.04 12.20 -12.37
N SER A 261 -3.74 13.25 -11.60
CA SER A 261 -4.70 13.90 -10.70
C SER A 261 -5.91 14.50 -11.46
N PRO A 262 -7.08 14.66 -10.82
CA PRO A 262 -8.27 15.25 -11.42
C PRO A 262 -8.02 16.64 -12.04
N ASP A 263 -8.72 16.93 -13.14
CA ASP A 263 -8.71 18.22 -13.85
C ASP A 263 -10.14 18.71 -14.22
N ASP A 264 -10.28 19.65 -15.14
CA ASP A 264 -11.56 20.20 -15.59
C ASP A 264 -12.31 19.34 -16.63
N SER A 265 -11.84 18.12 -16.90
CA SER A 265 -12.43 17.24 -17.93
C SER A 265 -13.84 16.77 -17.55
N VAL A 266 -14.72 16.69 -18.55
CA VAL A 266 -16.15 16.42 -18.39
C VAL A 266 -16.47 14.97 -18.77
N LEU A 267 -17.25 14.29 -17.95
CA LEU A 267 -17.71 12.93 -18.23
C LEU A 267 -18.81 12.91 -19.30
N SER A 268 -18.59 12.19 -20.38
CA SER A 268 -19.63 11.86 -21.38
C SER A 268 -20.18 10.46 -21.18
N LEU A 269 -21.40 10.22 -21.66
CA LEU A 269 -21.96 8.87 -21.70
C LEU A 269 -21.09 7.98 -22.62
N GLY A 270 -20.75 6.79 -22.15
CA GLY A 270 -19.88 5.84 -22.86
C GLY A 270 -18.38 6.10 -22.71
N ASP A 271 -17.96 7.15 -22.00
CA ASP A 271 -16.55 7.37 -21.72
C ASP A 271 -16.02 6.30 -20.75
N PRO A 272 -14.75 5.88 -20.91
CA PRO A 272 -14.07 5.12 -19.89
C PRO A 272 -13.73 6.10 -18.76
N CYS A 273 -13.89 5.65 -17.52
CA CYS A 273 -13.64 6.47 -16.34
C CYS A 273 -13.00 5.67 -15.21
N GLY A 274 -12.30 6.39 -14.32
CA GLY A 274 -11.59 5.83 -13.19
C GLY A 274 -11.78 6.65 -11.92
N LEU A 275 -11.93 5.95 -10.80
CA LEU A 275 -12.05 6.50 -9.44
C LEU A 275 -11.06 5.76 -8.55
N CYS A 276 -10.13 6.49 -7.93
CA CYS A 276 -9.13 5.90 -7.05
C CYS A 276 -8.75 6.84 -5.91
N TYR A 277 -8.70 6.30 -4.70
CA TYR A 277 -8.25 7.02 -3.52
C TYR A 277 -7.33 6.14 -2.67
N GLY A 278 -6.15 6.69 -2.33
CA GLY A 278 -5.15 6.05 -1.48
C GLY A 278 -4.89 6.85 -0.21
N ALA A 279 -5.30 6.31 0.93
CA ALA A 279 -4.88 6.77 2.26
C ALA A 279 -3.68 5.93 2.74
N ARG A 280 -2.90 6.44 3.71
CA ARG A 280 -1.91 5.58 4.38
C ARG A 280 -2.60 4.34 4.94
N GLY A 281 -2.12 3.16 4.53
CA GLY A 281 -2.67 1.85 4.90
C GLY A 281 -3.62 1.23 3.87
N SER A 282 -4.12 1.96 2.88
CA SER A 282 -5.01 1.35 1.87
C SER A 282 -5.28 2.23 0.67
N LEU A 283 -5.37 1.59 -0.49
CA LEU A 283 -5.92 2.15 -1.70
C LEU A 283 -7.15 1.35 -2.16
N THR A 284 -8.14 2.05 -2.71
CA THR A 284 -9.28 1.44 -3.40
C THR A 284 -9.48 2.11 -4.74
N SER A 285 -9.56 1.31 -5.81
CA SER A 285 -9.60 1.80 -7.19
C SER A 285 -10.60 1.02 -8.03
N ARG A 286 -11.39 1.72 -8.84
CA ARG A 286 -12.30 1.15 -9.82
C ARG A 286 -12.26 1.95 -11.11
N THR A 287 -12.09 1.25 -12.22
CA THR A 287 -12.29 1.82 -13.55
C THR A 287 -13.31 1.02 -14.33
N GLY A 288 -13.96 1.64 -15.31
CA GLY A 288 -14.96 1.01 -16.15
C GLY A 288 -15.50 1.98 -17.19
N ILE A 289 -16.68 1.69 -17.72
CA ILE A 289 -17.38 2.55 -18.70
C ILE A 289 -18.51 3.30 -18.01
N ALA A 290 -18.60 4.61 -18.25
CA ALA A 290 -19.68 5.49 -17.82
C ALA A 290 -20.96 5.20 -18.60
N ALA A 291 -21.64 4.13 -18.17
CA ALA A 291 -22.86 3.58 -18.76
C ALA A 291 -23.85 3.22 -17.65
N ASN A 292 -25.15 3.17 -17.97
CA ASN A 292 -26.19 2.59 -17.10
C ASN A 292 -26.53 1.14 -17.53
N SER A 293 -26.24 0.80 -18.78
CA SER A 293 -26.42 -0.53 -19.36
C SER A 293 -25.48 -0.72 -20.54
N GLU A 294 -25.40 -1.93 -21.06
CA GLU A 294 -24.60 -2.25 -22.26
C GLU A 294 -24.98 -1.39 -23.48
N ASN A 295 -26.23 -0.94 -23.59
CA ASN A 295 -26.69 -0.09 -24.70
C ASN A 295 -26.04 1.30 -24.72
N ASP A 296 -25.49 1.75 -23.60
CA ASP A 296 -24.79 3.04 -23.51
C ASP A 296 -23.32 2.92 -23.93
N TRP A 297 -22.82 1.70 -24.19
CA TRP A 297 -21.43 1.49 -24.59
C TRP A 297 -21.19 1.99 -26.01
N PRO A 298 -20.02 2.60 -26.29
CA PRO A 298 -19.63 2.93 -27.65
C PRO A 298 -19.65 1.68 -28.54
N GLN A 299 -20.07 1.83 -29.80
CA GLN A 299 -20.05 0.72 -30.78
C GLN A 299 -18.65 0.08 -30.92
N ALA A 300 -17.59 0.86 -30.73
CA ALA A 300 -16.21 0.38 -30.74
C ALA A 300 -15.90 -0.63 -29.62
N LEU A 301 -16.68 -0.62 -28.53
CA LEU A 301 -16.56 -1.54 -27.39
C LEU A 301 -17.61 -2.66 -27.40
N ALA A 302 -18.28 -2.90 -28.53
CA ALA A 302 -19.29 -3.95 -28.64
C ALA A 302 -18.69 -5.33 -28.29
N GLY A 303 -19.30 -6.02 -27.32
CA GLY A 303 -18.84 -7.32 -26.82
C GLY A 303 -17.63 -7.28 -25.88
N GLU A 304 -17.06 -6.11 -25.56
CA GLU A 304 -15.95 -6.00 -24.59
C GLU A 304 -16.44 -6.28 -23.16
N LEU A 305 -17.75 -6.16 -22.88
CA LEU A 305 -18.33 -6.60 -21.61
C LEU A 305 -18.04 -8.08 -21.35
N GLU A 306 -18.32 -8.96 -22.31
CA GLU A 306 -18.07 -10.41 -22.24
C GLU A 306 -16.63 -10.80 -22.51
N ASN A 307 -15.93 -10.09 -23.40
CA ASN A 307 -14.60 -10.48 -23.87
C ASN A 307 -13.45 -9.88 -23.06
N PHE A 308 -13.68 -8.77 -22.33
CA PHE A 308 -12.66 -8.07 -21.56
C PHE A 308 -13.04 -7.93 -20.07
N TYR A 309 -14.17 -7.31 -19.77
CA TYR A 309 -14.55 -6.99 -18.38
C TYR A 309 -14.97 -8.22 -17.55
N MET A 310 -15.74 -9.14 -18.12
CA MET A 310 -16.10 -10.39 -17.44
C MET A 310 -14.88 -11.30 -17.19
N PRO A 311 -13.95 -11.53 -18.15
CA PRO A 311 -12.71 -12.26 -17.90
C PRO A 311 -11.80 -11.56 -16.88
N PHE A 312 -11.68 -10.23 -16.96
CA PHE A 312 -10.97 -9.45 -15.95
C PHE A 312 -11.52 -9.69 -14.55
N TRP A 313 -12.84 -9.60 -14.35
CA TRP A 313 -13.44 -9.87 -13.05
C TRP A 313 -13.29 -11.35 -12.65
N SER A 314 -13.34 -12.29 -13.60
CA SER A 314 -13.01 -13.69 -13.33
C SER A 314 -11.58 -13.85 -12.81
N ALA A 315 -10.63 -13.02 -13.25
CA ALA A 315 -9.26 -13.01 -12.73
C ALA A 315 -9.17 -12.43 -11.32
N ILE A 316 -9.91 -11.36 -11.02
CA ILE A 316 -10.09 -10.85 -9.64
C ILE A 316 -10.63 -11.97 -8.73
N ALA A 317 -11.71 -12.63 -9.15
CA ALA A 317 -12.27 -13.73 -8.37
C ALA A 317 -11.31 -14.91 -8.24
N ALA A 318 -10.49 -15.20 -9.26
CA ALA A 318 -9.47 -16.25 -9.18
C ALA A 318 -8.33 -15.87 -8.21
N TRP A 319 -7.96 -14.59 -8.13
CA TRP A 319 -6.98 -14.08 -7.18
C TRP A 319 -7.46 -14.35 -5.74
N TYR A 320 -8.67 -13.91 -5.40
CA TYR A 320 -9.27 -14.13 -4.08
C TYR A 320 -9.51 -15.61 -3.74
N GLU A 321 -9.82 -16.46 -4.72
CA GLU A 321 -9.97 -17.90 -4.52
C GLU A 321 -8.64 -18.65 -4.35
N THR A 322 -7.52 -18.04 -4.77
CA THR A 322 -6.19 -18.66 -4.75
C THR A 322 -5.36 -18.24 -3.55
N ILE A 323 -5.41 -16.96 -3.19
CA ILE A 323 -4.65 -16.44 -2.06
C ILE A 323 -5.16 -17.06 -0.74
N ARG A 324 -4.21 -17.51 0.07
CA ARG A 324 -4.39 -18.01 1.44
C ARG A 324 -3.02 -18.12 2.10
N ALA A 325 -2.98 -18.27 3.41
CA ALA A 325 -1.74 -18.53 4.13
C ALA A 325 -1.00 -19.74 3.51
N GLY A 326 0.26 -19.54 3.13
CA GLY A 326 1.12 -20.56 2.54
C GLY A 326 1.04 -20.72 1.01
N THR A 327 0.09 -20.08 0.31
CA THR A 327 0.11 -20.03 -1.17
C THR A 327 1.36 -19.31 -1.64
N THR A 328 2.01 -19.78 -2.70
CA THR A 328 3.17 -19.07 -3.28
C THR A 328 2.73 -17.93 -4.17
N GLY A 329 3.54 -16.87 -4.25
CA GLY A 329 3.27 -15.76 -5.15
C GLY A 329 3.19 -16.17 -6.63
N GLY A 330 3.93 -17.19 -7.05
CA GLY A 330 3.86 -17.74 -8.41
C GLY A 330 2.55 -18.45 -8.70
N ALA A 331 1.99 -19.19 -7.72
CA ALA A 331 0.68 -19.81 -7.87
C ALA A 331 -0.44 -18.76 -7.99
N LEU A 332 -0.32 -17.64 -7.26
CA LEU A 332 -1.25 -16.52 -7.34
C LEU A 332 -1.14 -15.79 -8.70
N TYR A 333 0.09 -15.55 -9.16
CA TYR A 333 0.37 -14.99 -10.49
C TYR A 333 -0.24 -15.86 -11.59
N ASP A 334 0.03 -17.17 -11.57
CA ASP A 334 -0.46 -18.12 -12.58
C ASP A 334 -1.99 -18.20 -12.61
N ALA A 335 -2.66 -18.08 -11.44
CA ALA A 335 -4.12 -18.10 -11.37
C ALA A 335 -4.75 -16.92 -12.10
N VAL A 336 -4.14 -15.73 -12.02
CA VAL A 336 -4.58 -14.52 -12.73
C VAL A 336 -4.20 -14.58 -14.21
N MET A 337 -2.92 -14.85 -14.51
CA MET A 337 -2.40 -14.80 -15.87
C MET A 337 -2.93 -15.93 -16.76
N LYS A 338 -3.44 -17.02 -16.18
CA LYS A 338 -4.19 -18.04 -16.94
C LYS A 338 -5.48 -17.49 -17.56
N ILE A 339 -6.04 -16.42 -17.01
CA ILE A 339 -7.30 -15.82 -17.47
C ILE A 339 -7.02 -14.59 -18.34
N ILE A 340 -6.14 -13.70 -17.88
CA ILE A 340 -5.89 -12.39 -18.51
C ILE A 340 -4.44 -12.16 -18.90
N GLY A 341 -3.61 -13.22 -19.03
CA GLY A 341 -2.21 -13.09 -19.45
C GLY A 341 -2.02 -12.91 -20.96
N GLY A 342 -3.10 -12.95 -21.75
CA GLY A 342 -3.08 -12.71 -23.18
C GLY A 342 -2.81 -11.23 -23.51
N PRO A 343 -2.19 -10.93 -24.67
CA PRO A 343 -1.87 -9.55 -25.08
C PRO A 343 -3.11 -8.65 -25.19
N GLU A 344 -4.30 -9.21 -25.40
CA GLU A 344 -5.58 -8.50 -25.46
C GLU A 344 -5.98 -7.81 -24.14
N PHE A 345 -5.41 -8.25 -23.00
CA PHE A 345 -5.64 -7.64 -21.69
C PHE A 345 -4.57 -6.64 -21.27
N GLY A 346 -3.42 -6.60 -21.96
CA GLY A 346 -2.35 -5.62 -21.70
C GLY A 346 -1.85 -5.56 -20.25
N VAL A 347 -1.91 -6.67 -19.51
CA VAL A 347 -1.43 -6.74 -18.12
C VAL A 347 0.10 -6.61 -18.10
N ALA A 348 0.60 -5.52 -17.49
CA ALA A 348 2.02 -5.18 -17.47
C ALA A 348 2.67 -5.24 -16.08
N LEU A 349 1.86 -5.22 -15.01
CA LEU A 349 2.33 -5.19 -13.61
C LEU A 349 2.01 -6.49 -12.87
N ASN A 350 2.60 -6.65 -11.69
CA ASN A 350 2.31 -7.76 -10.79
C ASN A 350 0.83 -7.73 -10.37
N PRO A 351 0.10 -8.86 -10.41
CA PRO A 351 -1.29 -8.92 -9.97
C PRO A 351 -1.37 -9.00 -8.44
N GLY A 352 -1.04 -7.90 -7.78
CA GLY A 352 -1.01 -7.73 -6.33
C GLY A 352 0.40 -7.56 -5.75
N HIS A 353 0.45 -6.90 -4.60
CA HIS A 353 1.68 -6.51 -3.92
C HIS A 353 1.42 -6.29 -2.43
N ASN A 354 2.49 -6.16 -1.65
CA ASN A 354 2.45 -5.67 -0.29
C ASN A 354 2.22 -4.15 -0.27
N THR A 355 1.50 -3.69 0.76
CA THR A 355 1.19 -2.28 1.00
C THR A 355 1.36 -1.94 2.49
N GLY A 356 1.28 -0.67 2.84
CA GLY A 356 1.38 -0.19 4.21
C GLY A 356 1.17 1.32 4.27
N MET A 357 2.08 2.05 4.90
CA MET A 357 2.05 3.53 4.86
C MET A 357 2.29 4.08 3.45
N ASP A 358 3.12 3.39 2.67
CA ASP A 358 3.28 3.58 1.23
C ASP A 358 2.30 2.69 0.45
N GLU A 359 1.98 3.14 -0.77
CA GLU A 359 1.04 2.47 -1.67
C GLU A 359 1.58 1.10 -2.10
N TRP A 360 2.81 1.04 -2.63
CA TRP A 360 3.46 -0.19 -3.06
C TRP A 360 4.81 -0.38 -2.38
N THR A 361 4.92 -1.40 -1.50
CA THR A 361 6.19 -1.66 -0.80
C THR A 361 7.06 -2.69 -1.52
N ASN A 362 6.48 -3.83 -1.91
CA ASN A 362 7.18 -4.92 -2.62
C ASN A 362 6.15 -5.91 -3.18
N SER A 363 6.50 -6.81 -4.11
CA SER A 363 5.56 -7.82 -4.60
C SER A 363 6.15 -9.24 -4.62
N PRO A 364 5.52 -10.21 -3.91
CA PRO A 364 5.86 -11.61 -4.06
C PRO A 364 5.23 -12.23 -5.30
N VAL A 365 4.34 -11.52 -6.00
CA VAL A 365 3.45 -12.07 -7.04
C VAL A 365 4.03 -11.86 -8.43
N TYR A 366 4.97 -12.72 -8.82
CA TYR A 366 5.59 -12.71 -10.15
C TYR A 366 5.74 -14.11 -10.71
N GLN A 367 5.96 -14.21 -12.03
CA GLN A 367 6.13 -15.47 -12.72
C GLN A 367 7.23 -16.31 -12.08
N GLY A 368 6.90 -17.55 -11.69
CA GLY A 368 7.86 -18.48 -11.09
C GLY A 368 8.26 -18.16 -9.64
N SER A 369 7.58 -17.21 -8.97
CA SER A 369 7.83 -16.93 -7.55
C SER A 369 7.53 -18.14 -6.65
N THR A 370 8.52 -18.54 -5.87
CA THR A 370 8.40 -19.61 -4.86
C THR A 370 8.12 -19.06 -3.46
N LEU A 371 8.02 -17.74 -3.31
CA LEU A 371 7.87 -17.07 -2.02
C LEU A 371 6.47 -17.32 -1.46
N PRO A 372 6.35 -17.82 -0.21
CA PRO A 372 5.05 -18.05 0.41
C PRO A 372 4.41 -16.75 0.89
N VAL A 373 3.09 -16.65 0.78
CA VAL A 373 2.28 -15.64 1.45
C VAL A 373 2.16 -16.02 2.93
N LEU A 374 2.77 -15.22 3.80
CA LEU A 374 2.84 -15.50 5.25
C LEU A 374 1.59 -15.00 5.99
N SER A 375 1.31 -15.56 7.18
CA SER A 375 0.34 -14.96 8.11
C SER A 375 0.80 -13.55 8.51
N GLY A 376 -0.14 -12.62 8.58
CA GLY A 376 0.09 -11.20 8.71
C GLY A 376 0.40 -10.49 7.39
N ALA A 377 0.50 -11.17 6.24
CA ALA A 377 0.82 -10.48 4.98
C ALA A 377 -0.20 -9.37 4.71
N TYR A 378 0.33 -8.14 4.60
CA TYR A 378 -0.45 -6.94 4.32
C TYR A 378 -0.37 -6.66 2.83
N MET A 379 -1.44 -6.97 2.10
CA MET A 379 -1.44 -6.99 0.64
C MET A 379 -2.59 -6.20 0.03
N GLN A 380 -2.42 -5.84 -1.22
CA GLN A 380 -3.46 -5.32 -2.09
C GLN A 380 -3.72 -6.34 -3.20
N CYS A 381 -4.99 -6.68 -3.41
CA CYS A 381 -5.43 -7.15 -4.72
C CYS A 381 -5.32 -5.94 -5.62
N ASP A 382 -4.36 -5.93 -6.55
CA ASP A 382 -4.20 -4.88 -7.55
C ASP A 382 -4.01 -5.55 -8.90
N ILE A 383 -5.01 -5.43 -9.77
CA ILE A 383 -4.97 -5.99 -11.11
C ILE A 383 -5.45 -4.90 -12.08
N ILE A 384 -4.60 -4.61 -13.05
CA ILE A 384 -4.83 -3.64 -14.10
C ILE A 384 -4.76 -4.37 -15.44
N ALA A 385 -5.87 -4.39 -16.16
CA ALA A 385 -5.93 -4.79 -17.57
C ALA A 385 -6.25 -3.56 -18.41
N SER A 386 -5.54 -3.35 -19.51
CA SER A 386 -5.71 -2.20 -20.40
C SER A 386 -5.64 -2.62 -21.85
N ARG A 387 -6.49 -2.02 -22.69
CA ARG A 387 -6.53 -2.28 -24.13
C ARG A 387 -6.54 -0.96 -24.89
N GLN A 388 -5.64 -0.82 -25.85
CA GLN A 388 -5.45 0.42 -26.62
C GLN A 388 -6.44 0.57 -27.77
N GLU A 389 -6.66 -0.51 -28.52
CA GLU A 389 -7.47 -0.55 -29.74
C GLU A 389 -8.72 -1.45 -29.56
N PRO A 390 -9.86 -1.12 -30.19
CA PRO A 390 -10.12 -0.01 -31.13
C PRO A 390 -10.45 1.33 -30.46
N TYR A 391 -10.59 1.32 -29.12
CA TYR A 391 -10.84 2.48 -28.29
C TYR A 391 -10.25 2.20 -26.92
N PHE A 392 -9.45 3.12 -26.38
CA PHE A 392 -8.77 2.88 -25.11
C PHE A 392 -9.77 2.69 -23.99
N HIS A 393 -9.62 1.57 -23.28
CA HIS A 393 -10.35 1.28 -22.06
C HIS A 393 -9.49 0.41 -21.16
N ASN A 394 -9.79 0.44 -19.86
CA ASN A 394 -9.13 -0.42 -18.89
C ASN A 394 -10.14 -0.95 -17.88
N ALA A 395 -9.70 -1.95 -17.14
CA ALA A 395 -10.37 -2.47 -15.96
C ALA A 395 -9.35 -2.53 -14.83
N ILE A 396 -9.67 -1.85 -13.74
CA ILE A 396 -8.88 -1.80 -12.51
C ILE A 396 -9.80 -2.12 -11.35
N CYS A 397 -9.36 -3.01 -10.48
CA CYS A 397 -10.06 -3.38 -9.27
C CYS A 397 -9.02 -3.60 -8.17
N GLU A 398 -8.89 -2.60 -7.31
CA GLU A 398 -7.91 -2.60 -6.24
C GLU A 398 -8.57 -2.61 -4.86
N ASP A 399 -8.15 -3.52 -3.99
CA ASP A 399 -8.62 -3.58 -2.60
C ASP A 399 -7.57 -4.18 -1.66
N THR A 400 -7.53 -3.66 -0.44
CA THR A 400 -6.66 -4.16 0.62
C THR A 400 -7.18 -5.45 1.27
N VAL A 401 -6.27 -6.38 1.56
CA VAL A 401 -6.52 -7.61 2.33
C VAL A 401 -5.40 -7.88 3.34
N ILE A 402 -5.75 -8.55 4.43
CA ILE A 402 -4.78 -9.17 5.34
C ILE A 402 -4.92 -10.68 5.25
N ILE A 403 -3.81 -11.39 5.19
CA ILE A 403 -3.79 -12.86 5.29
C ILE A 403 -3.49 -13.25 6.73
N ALA A 404 -4.39 -13.96 7.40
CA ALA A 404 -4.28 -14.30 8.81
C ALA A 404 -4.55 -15.79 9.04
N ASP A 405 -3.57 -16.47 9.62
CA ASP A 405 -3.75 -17.83 10.12
C ASP A 405 -4.71 -17.89 11.33
N GLU A 406 -4.98 -19.10 11.82
CA GLU A 406 -5.88 -19.30 12.95
C GLU A 406 -5.45 -18.56 14.23
N PRO A 407 -4.16 -18.57 14.66
CA PRO A 407 -3.72 -17.77 15.81
C PRO A 407 -4.03 -16.26 15.69
N LEU A 408 -3.71 -15.63 14.55
CA LEU A 408 -3.99 -14.21 14.37
C LEU A 408 -5.49 -13.93 14.34
N ARG A 409 -6.29 -14.78 13.67
CA ARG A 409 -7.76 -14.66 13.67
C ARG A 409 -8.36 -14.84 15.06
N ALA A 410 -7.84 -15.75 15.87
CA ALA A 410 -8.27 -15.93 17.26
C ALA A 410 -7.94 -14.71 18.12
N GLY A 411 -6.75 -14.12 17.94
CA GLY A 411 -6.36 -12.87 18.60
C GLY A 411 -7.28 -11.70 18.23
N ILE A 412 -7.66 -11.59 16.95
CA ILE A 412 -8.64 -10.61 16.46
C ILE A 412 -10.00 -10.81 17.13
N ALA A 413 -10.52 -12.05 17.14
CA ALA A 413 -11.81 -12.35 17.74
C ALA A 413 -11.85 -12.02 19.25
N ALA A 414 -10.75 -12.23 19.96
CA ALA A 414 -10.65 -11.97 21.40
C ALA A 414 -10.52 -10.47 21.73
N GLN A 415 -9.72 -9.72 20.96
CA GLN A 415 -9.39 -8.33 21.29
C GLN A 415 -10.28 -7.29 20.57
N TYR A 416 -10.79 -7.64 19.39
CA TYR A 416 -11.60 -6.78 18.51
C TYR A 416 -12.81 -7.55 17.95
N PRO A 417 -13.75 -8.01 18.80
CA PRO A 417 -14.86 -8.86 18.38
C PRO A 417 -15.77 -8.21 17.32
N GLU A 418 -15.94 -6.88 17.36
CA GLU A 418 -16.73 -6.16 16.37
C GLU A 418 -16.06 -6.13 14.99
N MET A 419 -14.73 -5.93 14.94
CA MET A 419 -13.95 -6.06 13.69
C MET A 419 -14.05 -7.47 13.15
N TYR A 420 -13.89 -8.47 14.02
CA TYR A 420 -14.02 -9.87 13.62
C TYR A 420 -15.39 -10.15 12.98
N ALA A 421 -16.48 -9.67 13.60
CA ALA A 421 -17.83 -9.81 13.06
C ALA A 421 -17.98 -9.16 11.68
N ARG A 422 -17.44 -7.94 11.48
CA ARG A 422 -17.45 -7.26 10.17
C ARG A 422 -16.68 -8.05 9.12
N ILE A 423 -15.47 -8.52 9.44
CA ILE A 423 -14.67 -9.34 8.54
C ILE A 423 -15.43 -10.62 8.14
N ARG A 424 -16.05 -11.32 9.11
CA ARG A 424 -16.87 -12.51 8.83
C ARG A 424 -18.06 -12.19 7.91
N ALA A 425 -18.72 -11.06 8.11
CA ALA A 425 -19.81 -10.61 7.23
C ALA A 425 -19.30 -10.34 5.80
N ARG A 426 -18.16 -9.67 5.64
CA ARG A 426 -17.52 -9.46 4.32
C ARG A 426 -17.18 -10.79 3.64
N GLN A 427 -16.56 -11.72 4.37
CA GLN A 427 -16.25 -13.06 3.86
C GLN A 427 -17.52 -13.82 3.44
N GLU A 428 -18.61 -13.72 4.21
CA GLU A 428 -19.90 -14.31 3.86
C GLU A 428 -20.45 -13.69 2.58
N LYS A 429 -20.47 -12.36 2.46
CA LYS A 429 -21.01 -11.64 1.31
C LYS A 429 -20.22 -11.86 0.03
N MET A 430 -18.89 -11.95 0.11
CA MET A 430 -18.08 -12.36 -1.03
C MET A 430 -18.44 -13.78 -1.51
N ARG A 431 -18.78 -14.70 -0.61
CA ARG A 431 -19.20 -16.06 -0.97
C ARG A 431 -20.63 -16.11 -1.49
N SER A 432 -21.57 -15.44 -0.83
CA SER A 432 -23.01 -15.56 -1.14
C SER A 432 -23.48 -14.63 -2.25
N ALA A 433 -22.97 -13.41 -2.33
CA ALA A 433 -23.39 -12.40 -3.31
C ALA A 433 -22.51 -12.39 -4.56
N LEU A 434 -21.19 -12.58 -4.42
CA LEU A 434 -20.25 -12.59 -5.55
C LEU A 434 -19.92 -14.01 -6.04
N GLY A 435 -20.17 -15.05 -5.23
CA GLY A 435 -19.80 -16.43 -5.57
C GLY A 435 -18.28 -16.71 -5.49
N ILE A 436 -17.52 -15.82 -4.85
CA ILE A 436 -16.07 -15.97 -4.65
C ILE A 436 -15.83 -16.96 -3.51
N ARG A 437 -15.22 -18.11 -3.80
CA ARG A 437 -14.87 -19.11 -2.78
C ARG A 437 -13.64 -18.68 -1.98
N LEU A 438 -13.86 -17.73 -1.08
CA LEU A 438 -12.81 -17.14 -0.26
C LEU A 438 -12.36 -18.09 0.87
N ASP A 439 -11.05 -18.28 1.01
CA ASP A 439 -10.47 -18.99 2.15
C ASP A 439 -10.64 -18.18 3.44
N ASP A 440 -10.79 -18.90 4.54
CA ASP A 440 -11.09 -18.34 5.84
C ASP A 440 -9.93 -17.50 6.43
N SER A 441 -8.70 -17.72 5.93
CA SER A 441 -7.51 -16.93 6.26
C SER A 441 -7.43 -15.58 5.54
N VAL A 442 -8.23 -15.34 4.50
CA VAL A 442 -8.23 -14.07 3.76
C VAL A 442 -9.21 -13.12 4.44
N LEU A 443 -8.72 -12.00 4.95
CA LEU A 443 -9.53 -10.99 5.65
C LEU A 443 -9.76 -9.79 4.71
N PRO A 444 -11.00 -9.59 4.21
CA PRO A 444 -11.36 -8.38 3.46
C PRO A 444 -11.44 -7.18 4.40
N MET A 445 -10.72 -6.10 4.07
CA MET A 445 -10.57 -4.93 4.95
C MET A 445 -11.64 -3.85 4.72
N SER A 446 -12.42 -3.94 3.63
CA SER A 446 -13.54 -3.05 3.35
C SER A 446 -14.74 -3.82 2.80
N ASN A 447 -15.89 -3.15 2.74
CA ASN A 447 -17.08 -3.75 2.14
C ASN A 447 -16.95 -3.92 0.62
N LEU A 448 -16.10 -3.14 -0.06
CA LEU A 448 -15.97 -3.17 -1.52
C LEU A 448 -15.06 -4.28 -2.08
N ASN A 449 -14.35 -5.02 -1.23
CA ASN A 449 -13.43 -6.08 -1.68
C ASN A 449 -14.07 -7.03 -2.72
N GLY A 450 -13.51 -7.03 -3.93
CA GLY A 450 -13.94 -7.87 -5.06
C GLY A 450 -15.25 -7.45 -5.74
N ALA A 451 -15.97 -6.46 -5.21
CA ALA A 451 -17.14 -5.89 -5.87
C ALA A 451 -16.70 -5.03 -7.07
N TYR A 452 -17.26 -5.32 -8.25
CA TYR A 452 -16.94 -4.62 -9.49
C TYR A 452 -18.21 -4.38 -10.31
N PHE A 453 -18.40 -3.14 -10.73
CA PHE A 453 -19.63 -2.69 -11.38
C PHE A 453 -19.42 -2.69 -12.92
N PRO A 454 -20.22 -3.45 -13.69
CA PRO A 454 -20.12 -3.45 -15.15
C PRO A 454 -20.46 -2.08 -15.78
N PHE A 455 -21.23 -1.26 -15.07
CA PHE A 455 -21.78 0.01 -15.52
C PHE A 455 -21.49 1.06 -14.45
N MET A 456 -20.55 1.97 -14.71
CA MET A 456 -20.10 2.91 -13.67
C MET A 456 -21.19 3.89 -13.21
N LEU A 457 -22.24 4.12 -14.03
CA LEU A 457 -23.39 4.96 -13.67
C LEU A 457 -24.55 4.15 -13.04
N ASP A 458 -24.48 2.81 -13.03
CA ASP A 458 -25.44 1.93 -12.35
C ASP A 458 -24.71 0.91 -11.46
N THR A 459 -24.32 1.36 -10.27
CA THR A 459 -23.71 0.50 -9.26
C THR A 459 -24.67 -0.51 -8.65
N SER A 460 -25.96 -0.47 -8.96
CA SER A 460 -26.92 -1.49 -8.51
C SER A 460 -26.69 -2.85 -9.18
N ARG A 461 -25.81 -2.90 -10.19
CA ARG A 461 -25.39 -4.11 -10.90
C ARG A 461 -23.96 -4.47 -10.55
N VAL A 462 -23.68 -5.74 -10.30
CA VAL A 462 -22.33 -6.25 -9.98
C VAL A 462 -22.05 -7.54 -10.74
N PHE A 463 -20.79 -7.82 -11.03
CA PHE A 463 -20.39 -9.16 -11.48
C PHE A 463 -20.43 -10.19 -10.36
N ALA A 464 -20.91 -11.39 -10.68
CA ALA A 464 -20.96 -12.55 -9.78
C ALA A 464 -20.76 -13.87 -10.57
N LYS A 465 -20.43 -14.97 -9.87
CA LYS A 465 -20.28 -16.32 -10.43
C LYS A 465 -21.56 -17.17 -10.37
#